data_AF-A0A7C6N349-F1
#
_entry.id   AF-A0A7C6N349-F1
#
_cell.length_a   1.000
_cell.length_b   1.000
_cell.length_c   1.000
_cell.angle_alpha   90.00
_cell.angle_beta   90.00
_cell.angle_gamma   90.00
#
_symmetry.space_group_name_H-M   'P 1'
#
loop_
_entity.id
_entity.type
_entity.pdbx_description
1 polymer ?
#
loop_
_entity_poly.entity_id
_entity_poly.type
_entity_poly.pdbx_seq_one_letter_code
_entity_poly.pdbx_strand_id
1 'polypeptide(L)'
;MATSILRCKTCREKISDRYYAHENGEIFCCYICFLKSCPKCRACHTYMEEWIEYPGKGKFCNRYCYEGYTGAEESQKELNSVLRGIAKHEVKETLNNFISTIYNNSKEMLTLIASEGKEKVEKDIKEINRMANSMNTLSDEELYKEFKTNEGKRRIAAGVLLKKRGYGKKA
;
A
#
# COMPACT_ATOMS: atom_id res chain seq x y z
N MET A 1 27.82 25.48 -63.37
CA MET A 1 27.67 24.08 -62.92
C MET A 1 27.61 24.10 -61.40
N ALA A 2 26.54 23.60 -60.78
CA ALA A 2 26.43 23.60 -59.32
C ALA A 2 27.42 22.59 -58.74
N THR A 3 28.47 23.06 -58.07
CA THR A 3 29.35 22.22 -57.28
C THR A 3 28.60 21.80 -56.03
N SER A 4 28.08 20.56 -56.03
CA SER A 4 27.44 19.97 -54.87
C SER A 4 28.39 20.04 -53.67
N ILE A 5 28.05 20.86 -52.67
CA ILE A 5 28.84 21.00 -51.46
C ILE A 5 28.69 19.72 -50.65
N LEU A 6 29.77 18.94 -50.56
CA LEU A 6 29.84 17.78 -49.68
C LEU A 6 29.83 18.24 -48.22
N ARG A 7 29.00 17.61 -47.40
CA ARG A 7 28.89 17.90 -45.96
C ARG A 7 29.12 16.64 -45.15
N CYS A 8 29.86 16.78 -44.05
CA CYS A 8 30.08 15.69 -43.10
C CYS A 8 28.74 15.24 -42.48
N LYS A 9 28.47 13.94 -42.47
CA LYS A 9 27.24 13.40 -41.87
C LYS A 9 27.14 13.69 -40.37
N THR A 10 28.26 13.63 -39.65
CA THR A 10 28.31 13.78 -38.19
C THR A 10 28.27 15.23 -37.72
N CYS A 11 29.14 16.10 -38.27
CA CYS A 11 29.26 17.49 -37.81
C CYS A 11 28.61 18.53 -38.76
N ARG A 12 28.16 18.13 -39.95
CA ARG A 12 27.53 18.98 -40.99
C ARG A 12 28.42 20.06 -41.62
N GLU A 13 29.68 20.12 -41.22
CA GLU A 13 30.68 21.00 -41.81
C GLU A 13 30.96 20.68 -43.27
N LYS A 14 31.37 21.70 -44.03
CA LYS A 14 31.74 21.58 -45.44
C LYS A 14 33.03 20.77 -45.59
N ILE A 15 33.03 19.79 -46.50
CA ILE A 15 34.20 19.00 -46.85
C ILE A 15 34.89 19.68 -48.04
N SER A 16 36.14 20.07 -47.87
CA SER A 16 36.94 20.80 -48.87
C SER A 16 37.79 19.90 -49.76
N ASP A 17 38.21 18.74 -49.25
CA ASP A 17 39.26 17.92 -49.85
C ASP A 17 38.99 16.42 -49.64
N ARG A 18 39.72 15.75 -48.74
CA ARG A 18 39.60 14.32 -48.45
C ARG A 18 38.44 14.05 -47.49
N TYR A 19 37.83 12.89 -47.66
CA TYR A 19 36.75 12.42 -46.80
C TYR A 19 36.93 10.94 -46.45
N TYR A 20 36.37 10.54 -45.31
CA TYR A 20 36.15 9.14 -44.97
C TYR A 20 34.76 8.77 -45.47
N ALA A 21 34.60 7.58 -46.04
CA ALA A 21 33.31 7.09 -46.53
C ALA A 21 32.98 5.75 -45.87
N HIS A 22 31.71 5.58 -45.53
CA HIS A 22 31.16 4.31 -45.08
C HIS A 22 30.50 3.58 -46.27
N GLU A 23 30.38 2.25 -46.18
CA GLU A 23 29.82 1.41 -47.26
C GLU A 23 28.37 1.75 -47.63
N ASN A 24 27.66 2.47 -46.75
CA ASN A 24 26.28 2.94 -46.97
C ASN A 24 26.21 4.27 -47.75
N GLY A 25 27.36 4.79 -48.21
CA GLY A 25 27.46 6.06 -48.95
C GLY A 25 27.58 7.31 -48.08
N GLU A 26 27.63 7.19 -46.75
CA GLU A 26 27.82 8.33 -45.86
C GLU A 26 29.28 8.81 -45.84
N ILE A 27 29.49 10.13 -45.80
CA ILE A 27 30.82 10.76 -45.86
C ILE A 27 31.09 11.63 -44.63
N PHE A 28 32.37 11.69 -44.23
CA PHE A 28 32.82 12.33 -43.00
C PHE A 28 34.08 13.16 -43.23
N CYS A 29 34.16 14.33 -42.59
CA CYS A 29 35.30 15.25 -42.73
C CYS A 29 36.58 14.76 -42.05
N CYS A 30 36.47 13.85 -41.06
CA CYS A 30 37.63 13.32 -40.35
C CYS A 30 37.31 11.95 -39.74
N TYR A 31 38.37 11.22 -39.37
CA TYR A 31 38.26 9.90 -38.76
C TYR A 31 37.44 9.91 -37.47
N ILE A 32 37.55 10.95 -36.63
CA ILE A 32 36.73 11.07 -35.41
C ILE A 32 35.23 11.16 -35.74
N CYS A 33 34.88 11.90 -36.80
CA CYS A 33 33.49 12.00 -37.24
C CYS A 33 32.97 10.68 -37.82
N PHE A 34 33.82 9.96 -38.54
CA PHE A 34 33.54 8.60 -39.01
C PHE A 34 33.34 7.64 -37.83
N LEU A 35 34.29 7.58 -36.90
CA LEU A 35 34.25 6.70 -35.74
C LEU A 35 33.02 6.97 -34.85
N LYS A 36 32.62 8.24 -34.70
CA LYS A 36 31.38 8.61 -33.98
C LYS A 36 30.09 8.10 -34.63
N SER A 37 30.13 7.76 -35.91
CA SER A 37 29.00 7.15 -36.62
C SER A 37 28.90 5.63 -36.41
N CYS A 38 30.00 5.00 -35.99
CA CYS A 38 30.08 3.58 -35.71
C CYS A 38 29.30 3.20 -34.44
N PRO A 39 28.89 1.92 -34.28
CA PRO A 39 28.23 1.47 -33.06
C PRO A 39 29.12 1.61 -31.82
N LYS A 40 28.50 1.81 -30.67
CA LYS A 40 29.17 1.82 -29.36
C LYS A 40 29.14 0.44 -28.71
N CYS A 41 30.21 0.09 -28.00
CA CYS A 41 30.22 -1.07 -27.13
C CYS A 41 29.13 -0.91 -26.05
N ARG A 42 28.31 -1.94 -25.84
CA ARG A 42 27.31 -1.91 -24.78
C ARG A 42 27.90 -1.85 -23.38
N ALA A 43 29.11 -2.40 -23.19
CA ALA A 43 29.77 -2.45 -21.89
C ALA A 43 30.60 -1.18 -21.59
N CYS A 44 31.52 -0.80 -22.49
CA CYS A 44 32.46 0.29 -22.24
C CYS A 44 32.13 1.59 -23.00
N HIS A 45 31.06 1.60 -23.79
CA HIS A 45 30.57 2.77 -24.55
C HIS A 45 31.55 3.39 -25.56
N THR A 46 32.65 2.70 -25.87
CA THR A 46 33.61 3.11 -26.89
C THR A 46 33.05 2.83 -28.28
N TYR A 47 33.28 3.74 -29.24
CA TYR A 47 32.91 3.55 -30.64
C TYR A 47 33.78 2.47 -31.30
N MET A 48 33.21 1.63 -32.17
CA MET A 48 33.88 0.44 -32.70
C MET A 48 33.62 0.28 -34.19
N GLU A 49 34.69 0.16 -34.98
CA GLU A 49 34.61 -0.19 -36.40
C GLU A 49 34.27 -1.67 -36.61
N GLU A 50 34.74 -2.53 -35.70
CA GLU A 50 34.46 -3.95 -35.66
C GLU A 50 33.82 -4.33 -34.33
N TRP A 51 32.90 -5.30 -34.34
CA TRP A 51 32.21 -5.73 -33.14
C TRP A 51 31.80 -7.20 -33.17
N ILE A 52 31.62 -7.75 -31.98
CA ILE A 52 30.96 -9.03 -31.76
C ILE A 52 29.52 -8.74 -31.39
N GLU A 53 28.58 -9.32 -32.11
CA GLU A 53 27.15 -9.18 -31.85
C GLU A 53 26.58 -10.44 -31.22
N TYR A 54 25.94 -10.28 -30.05
CA TYR A 54 25.26 -11.36 -29.35
C TYR A 54 23.74 -11.12 -29.41
N PRO A 55 22.94 -12.07 -29.94
CA PRO A 55 21.50 -11.92 -30.05
C PRO A 55 20.83 -11.52 -28.73
N GLY A 56 20.02 -10.45 -28.75
CA GLY A 56 19.33 -9.90 -27.57
C GLY A 56 20.23 -9.18 -26.55
N LYS A 57 21.57 -9.30 -26.69
CA LYS A 57 22.56 -8.69 -25.79
C LYS A 57 23.28 -7.50 -26.42
N GLY A 58 23.33 -7.36 -27.74
CA GLY A 58 23.88 -6.20 -28.43
C GLY A 58 25.33 -6.35 -28.87
N LYS A 59 26.02 -5.24 -29.11
CA LYS A 59 27.36 -5.18 -29.74
C LYS A 59 28.47 -4.88 -28.74
N PHE A 60 29.59 -5.58 -28.86
CA PHE A 60 30.72 -5.51 -27.94
C PHE A 60 32.06 -5.43 -28.67
N CYS A 61 33.04 -4.72 -28.10
CA CYS A 61 34.36 -4.55 -28.72
C CYS A 61 35.24 -5.79 -28.59
N ASN A 62 34.97 -6.63 -27.59
CA ASN A 62 35.67 -7.88 -27.38
C ASN A 62 34.88 -8.78 -26.41
N ARG A 63 35.33 -10.03 -26.31
CA ARG A 63 34.76 -11.05 -25.43
C ARG A 63 34.76 -10.63 -23.94
N TYR A 64 35.81 -9.97 -23.48
CA TYR A 64 35.90 -9.53 -22.08
C TYR A 64 34.83 -8.51 -21.70
N CYS A 65 34.53 -7.56 -22.60
CA CYS A 65 33.44 -6.60 -22.41
C CYS A 65 32.08 -7.29 -22.39
N TYR A 66 31.88 -8.35 -23.17
CA TYR A 66 30.65 -9.15 -23.11
C TYR A 66 30.54 -9.87 -21.76
N GLU A 67 31.55 -10.63 -21.37
CA GLU A 67 31.55 -11.42 -20.13
C GLU A 67 31.38 -10.54 -18.88
N GLY A 68 32.07 -9.39 -18.82
CA GLY A 68 31.93 -8.43 -17.73
C GLY A 68 30.53 -7.81 -17.66
N TYR A 69 29.93 -7.49 -18.81
CA TYR A 69 28.57 -6.96 -18.87
C TYR A 69 27.52 -8.00 -18.43
N THR A 70 27.65 -9.25 -18.89
CA THR A 70 26.71 -10.32 -18.51
C THR A 70 26.82 -10.70 -17.04
N GLY A 71 28.05 -10.76 -16.49
CA GLY A 71 28.24 -11.00 -15.06
C GLY A 71 27.58 -9.92 -14.20
N ALA A 72 27.73 -8.64 -14.58
CA ALA A 72 27.07 -7.53 -13.89
C ALA A 72 25.53 -7.59 -13.99
N GLU A 73 24.98 -7.95 -15.16
CA GLU A 73 23.52 -8.13 -15.33
C GLU A 73 22.98 -9.26 -14.43
N GLU A 74 23.71 -10.36 -14.29
CA GLU A 74 23.33 -11.50 -13.45
C GLU A 74 23.36 -11.13 -11.96
N SER A 75 24.45 -10.51 -11.49
CA SER A 75 24.54 -10.02 -10.11
C SER A 75 23.44 -9.02 -9.77
N GLN A 76 23.09 -8.12 -10.70
CA GLN A 76 22.00 -7.16 -10.49
C GLN A 76 20.63 -7.85 -10.39
N LYS A 77 20.38 -8.91 -11.17
CA LYS A 77 19.14 -9.70 -11.08
C LYS A 77 19.03 -10.43 -9.75
N GLU A 78 20.12 -11.03 -9.28
CA GLU A 78 20.18 -11.71 -7.99
C GLU A 78 19.92 -10.73 -6.84
N LEU A 79 20.61 -9.58 -6.84
CA LEU A 79 20.39 -8.52 -5.85
C LEU A 79 18.93 -8.05 -5.83
N ASN A 80 18.34 -7.82 -7.01
CA ASN A 80 16.93 -7.42 -7.13
C ASN A 80 15.94 -8.51 -6.69
N SER A 81 16.34 -9.78 -6.71
CA SER A 81 15.54 -10.90 -6.19
C SER A 81 15.56 -10.91 -4.66
N VAL A 82 16.76 -10.78 -4.08
CA VAL A 82 16.97 -10.71 -2.63
C VAL A 82 16.24 -9.52 -2.02
N LEU A 83 16.40 -8.32 -2.59
CA LEU A 83 15.71 -7.10 -2.13
C LEU A 83 14.18 -7.25 -2.14
N ARG A 84 13.63 -7.90 -3.17
CA ARG A 84 12.19 -8.20 -3.24
C ARG A 84 11.73 -9.19 -2.16
N GLY A 85 12.58 -10.14 -1.79
CA GLY A 85 12.31 -11.07 -0.69
C GLY A 85 12.27 -10.37 0.66
N ILE A 86 13.27 -9.53 0.96
CA ILE A 86 13.38 -8.77 2.22
C ILE A 86 12.18 -7.82 2.38
N ALA A 87 11.89 -7.00 1.36
CA ALA A 87 10.78 -6.04 1.40
C ALA A 87 9.41 -6.70 1.63
N LYS A 88 9.18 -7.91 1.07
CA LYS A 88 7.93 -8.65 1.31
C LYS A 88 7.82 -9.18 2.73
N HIS A 89 8.91 -9.64 3.33
CA HIS A 89 8.89 -10.19 4.67
C HIS A 89 8.62 -9.11 5.72
N GLU A 90 9.39 -8.01 5.70
CA GLU A 90 9.27 -6.92 6.67
C GLU A 90 7.91 -6.22 6.62
N VAL A 91 7.39 -5.95 5.41
CA VAL A 91 6.06 -5.33 5.25
C VAL A 91 4.96 -6.27 5.75
N LYS A 92 5.05 -7.58 5.47
CA LYS A 92 4.06 -8.56 5.92
C LYS A 92 4.05 -8.70 7.45
N GLU A 93 5.21 -8.75 8.07
CA GLU A 93 5.34 -8.84 9.53
C GLU A 93 4.80 -7.59 10.22
N THR A 94 5.17 -6.41 9.72
CA THR A 94 4.69 -5.12 10.23
C THR A 94 3.17 -5.01 10.10
N LEU A 95 2.61 -5.40 8.95
CA LEU A 95 1.17 -5.38 8.71
C LEU A 95 0.42 -6.35 9.64
N ASN A 96 0.93 -7.56 9.83
CA ASN A 96 0.33 -8.54 10.73
C ASN A 96 0.32 -8.05 12.18
N ASN A 97 1.42 -7.45 12.64
CA ASN A 97 1.51 -6.88 13.98
C ASN A 97 0.49 -5.74 14.17
N PHE A 98 0.39 -4.84 13.19
CA PHE A 98 -0.58 -3.74 13.24
C PHE A 98 -2.04 -4.24 13.28
N ILE A 99 -2.39 -5.22 12.45
CA ILE A 99 -3.73 -5.84 12.44
C ILE A 99 -4.04 -6.48 13.80
N SER A 100 -3.07 -7.23 14.37
CA SER A 100 -3.23 -7.88 15.68
C SER A 100 -3.47 -6.86 16.80
N THR A 101 -2.71 -5.76 16.82
CA THR A 101 -2.89 -4.67 17.79
C THR A 101 -4.27 -4.02 17.69
N ILE A 102 -4.72 -3.68 16.47
CA ILE A 102 -6.06 -3.09 16.27
C ILE A 102 -7.16 -4.02 16.76
N TYR A 103 -7.06 -5.31 16.43
CA TYR A 103 -8.05 -6.30 16.83
C TYR A 103 -8.15 -6.41 18.36
N ASN A 104 -7.02 -6.53 19.05
CA ASN A 104 -6.98 -6.65 20.51
C ASN A 104 -7.54 -5.40 21.20
N ASN A 105 -7.12 -4.21 20.78
CA ASN A 105 -7.61 -2.95 21.35
C ASN A 105 -9.13 -2.80 21.16
N SER A 106 -9.64 -3.15 19.97
CA SER A 106 -11.08 -3.08 19.67
C SER A 106 -11.88 -4.05 20.55
N LYS A 107 -11.36 -5.27 20.75
CA LYS A 107 -11.97 -6.29 21.61
C LYS A 107 -12.01 -5.83 23.08
N GLU A 108 -10.93 -5.25 23.58
CA GLU A 108 -10.87 -4.71 24.94
C GLU A 108 -11.87 -3.57 25.14
N MET A 109 -11.94 -2.63 24.21
CA MET A 109 -12.90 -1.51 24.25
C MET A 109 -14.36 -2.01 24.26
N LEU A 110 -14.71 -2.97 23.40
CA LEU A 110 -16.04 -3.56 23.38
C LEU A 110 -16.37 -4.28 24.70
N THR A 111 -15.38 -4.95 25.29
CA THR A 111 -15.54 -5.64 26.58
C THR A 111 -15.79 -4.64 27.71
N LEU A 112 -15.05 -3.52 27.72
CA LEU A 112 -15.25 -2.44 28.69
C LEU A 112 -16.66 -1.84 28.57
N ILE A 113 -17.09 -1.46 27.36
CA ILE A 113 -18.44 -0.92 27.10
C ILE A 113 -19.53 -1.91 27.57
N ALA A 114 -19.36 -3.20 27.27
CA ALA A 114 -20.30 -4.23 27.70
C ALA A 114 -20.36 -4.36 29.23
N SER A 115 -19.20 -4.30 29.90
CA SER A 115 -19.10 -4.39 31.36
C SER A 115 -19.73 -3.17 32.05
N GLU A 116 -19.46 -1.95 31.60
CA GLU A 116 -20.05 -0.72 32.12
C GLU A 116 -21.57 -0.69 31.90
N GLY A 117 -22.03 -1.10 30.72
CA GLY A 117 -23.46 -1.23 30.42
C GLY A 117 -24.15 -2.22 31.36
N LYS A 118 -23.53 -3.38 31.60
CA LYS A 118 -24.05 -4.39 32.53
C LYS A 118 -24.10 -3.88 33.96
N GLU A 119 -23.03 -3.25 34.44
CA GLU A 119 -22.97 -2.70 35.80
C GLU A 119 -24.04 -1.62 36.03
N LYS A 120 -24.23 -0.73 35.06
CA LYS A 120 -25.26 0.30 35.11
C LYS A 120 -26.67 -0.30 35.19
N VAL A 121 -26.97 -1.30 34.35
CA VAL A 121 -28.26 -2.00 34.37
C VAL A 121 -28.47 -2.72 35.71
N GLU A 122 -27.46 -3.41 36.24
CA GLU A 122 -27.54 -4.08 37.54
C GLU A 122 -27.80 -3.10 38.69
N LYS A 123 -27.14 -1.93 38.67
CA LYS A 123 -27.37 -0.86 39.65
C LYS A 123 -28.80 -0.32 39.57
N ASP A 124 -29.29 -0.06 38.36
CA ASP A 124 -30.65 0.41 38.13
C ASP A 124 -31.69 -0.61 38.58
N ILE A 125 -31.47 -1.92 38.31
CA ILE A 125 -32.33 -3.00 38.79
C ILE A 125 -32.36 -3.06 40.33
N LYS A 126 -31.19 -2.96 40.99
CA LYS A 126 -31.12 -2.95 42.47
C LYS A 126 -31.91 -1.77 43.05
N GLU A 127 -31.81 -0.60 42.45
CA GLU A 127 -32.52 0.60 42.89
C GLU A 127 -34.04 0.50 42.66
N ILE A 128 -34.47 0.05 41.47
CA ILE A 128 -35.88 -0.21 41.16
C ILE A 128 -36.48 -1.21 42.16
N ASN A 129 -35.76 -2.28 42.48
CA ASN A 129 -36.21 -3.28 43.45
C ASN A 129 -36.34 -2.69 44.88
N ARG A 130 -35.41 -1.82 45.30
CA ARG A 130 -35.53 -1.11 46.58
C ARG A 130 -36.78 -0.22 46.62
N MET A 131 -37.03 0.54 45.55
CA MET A 131 -38.23 1.38 45.44
C MET A 131 -39.52 0.55 45.42
N ALA A 132 -39.52 -0.59 44.72
CA ALA A 132 -40.65 -1.51 44.73
C ALA A 132 -40.91 -2.04 46.15
N ASN A 133 -39.86 -2.44 46.87
CA ASN A 133 -40.01 -2.91 48.25
C ASN A 133 -40.60 -1.84 49.18
N SER A 134 -40.20 -0.56 49.04
CA SER A 134 -40.78 0.53 49.84
C SER A 134 -42.25 0.84 49.51
N MET A 135 -42.72 0.46 48.31
CA MET A 135 -44.10 0.66 47.87
C MET A 135 -44.96 -0.61 48.01
N ASN A 136 -44.42 -1.69 48.55
CA ASN A 136 -45.08 -3.01 48.52
C ASN A 136 -46.38 -3.06 49.33
N THR A 137 -46.57 -2.13 50.28
CA THR A 137 -47.77 -1.99 51.13
C THR A 137 -48.86 -1.13 50.51
N LEU A 138 -48.60 -0.42 49.41
CA LEU A 138 -49.59 0.44 48.75
C LEU A 138 -50.73 -0.38 48.13
N SER A 139 -51.93 0.19 48.07
CA SER A 139 -53.07 -0.40 47.36
C SER A 139 -52.84 -0.43 45.84
N ASP A 140 -53.70 -1.15 45.11
CA ASP A 140 -53.62 -1.18 43.65
C ASP A 140 -53.92 0.19 43.02
N GLU A 141 -54.89 0.96 43.54
CA GLU A 141 -55.13 2.33 43.05
C GLU A 141 -53.96 3.27 43.34
N GLU A 142 -53.34 3.15 44.51
CA GLU A 142 -52.16 3.94 44.89
C GLU A 142 -50.96 3.61 43.99
N LEU A 143 -50.71 2.33 43.72
CA LEU A 143 -49.68 1.91 42.77
C LEU A 143 -49.98 2.38 41.34
N TYR A 144 -51.25 2.39 40.94
CA TYR A 144 -51.64 2.89 39.61
C TYR A 144 -51.40 4.39 39.50
N LYS A 145 -51.68 5.16 40.56
CA LYS A 145 -51.35 6.59 40.66
C LYS A 145 -49.85 6.81 40.59
N GLU A 146 -49.06 6.05 41.36
CA GLU A 146 -47.59 6.10 41.32
C GLU A 146 -47.05 5.81 39.90
N PHE A 147 -47.59 4.79 39.21
CA PHE A 147 -47.23 4.44 37.84
C PHE A 147 -47.61 5.50 36.79
N LYS A 148 -48.72 6.21 36.99
CA LYS A 148 -49.22 7.22 36.04
C LYS A 148 -48.58 8.59 36.22
N THR A 149 -48.23 8.95 37.46
CA THR A 149 -47.84 10.32 37.80
C THR A 149 -46.35 10.52 38.03
N ASN A 150 -45.58 9.45 38.25
CA ASN A 150 -44.12 9.52 38.35
C ASN A 150 -43.44 9.14 37.04
N GLU A 151 -42.14 9.39 36.97
CA GLU A 151 -41.28 9.04 35.84
C GLU A 151 -40.08 8.16 36.28
N GLY A 152 -39.32 7.69 35.30
CA GLY A 152 -38.07 6.97 35.54
C GLY A 152 -38.23 5.71 36.39
N LYS A 153 -37.28 5.48 37.30
CA LYS A 153 -37.17 4.25 38.11
C LYS A 153 -38.38 4.03 39.03
N ARG A 154 -38.97 5.12 39.56
CA ARG A 154 -40.13 5.04 40.46
C ARG A 154 -41.38 4.56 39.73
N ARG A 155 -41.62 5.07 38.51
CA ARG A 155 -42.67 4.56 37.62
C ARG A 155 -42.46 3.08 37.31
N ILE A 156 -41.25 2.68 36.96
CA ILE A 156 -40.93 1.28 36.64
C ILE A 156 -41.16 0.38 37.86
N ALA A 157 -40.73 0.81 39.05
CA ALA A 157 -40.92 0.06 40.29
C ALA A 157 -42.41 -0.17 40.61
N ALA A 158 -43.26 0.86 40.46
CA ALA A 158 -44.71 0.71 40.61
C ALA A 158 -45.29 -0.27 39.57
N GLY A 159 -44.84 -0.19 38.32
CA GLY A 159 -45.22 -1.10 37.25
C GLY A 159 -44.83 -2.57 37.50
N VAL A 160 -43.65 -2.81 38.10
CA VAL A 160 -43.20 -4.16 38.50
C VAL A 160 -44.14 -4.77 39.54
N LEU A 161 -44.55 -3.99 40.55
CA LEU A 161 -45.49 -4.46 41.57
C LEU A 161 -46.87 -4.73 40.98
N LEU A 162 -47.40 -3.82 40.14
CA LEU A 162 -48.66 -4.03 39.43
C LEU A 162 -48.62 -5.32 38.59
N LYS A 163 -47.52 -5.56 37.87
CA LYS A 163 -47.32 -6.81 37.11
C LYS A 163 -47.30 -8.05 38.01
N LYS A 164 -46.63 -7.96 39.17
CA LYS A 164 -46.62 -9.04 40.18
C LYS A 164 -48.01 -9.34 40.74
N ARG A 165 -48.88 -8.32 40.82
CA ARG A 165 -50.27 -8.42 41.25
C ARG A 165 -51.25 -8.82 40.13
N GLY A 166 -50.74 -9.13 38.93
CA GLY A 166 -51.53 -9.69 37.83
C GLY A 166 -51.99 -8.66 36.78
N TYR A 167 -51.67 -7.38 36.94
CA TYR A 167 -51.99 -6.36 35.95
C TYR A 167 -51.04 -6.46 34.74
N GLY A 168 -51.59 -6.39 33.52
CA GLY A 168 -50.79 -6.35 32.30
C GLY A 168 -50.41 -7.70 31.67
N LYS A 169 -50.98 -8.83 32.13
CA LYS A 169 -51.09 -10.00 31.23
C LYS A 169 -52.17 -9.67 30.18
N LYS A 170 -51.76 -9.50 28.92
CA LYS A 170 -52.72 -9.74 27.83
C LYS A 170 -53.13 -11.22 27.94
N ALA A 171 -54.44 -11.47 27.98
CA ALA A 171 -54.99 -12.78 27.63
C ALA A 171 -54.51 -13.17 26.23
#